data_AF-A0A4U7C695-F1
#
_entry.id   AF-A0A4U7C695-F1
#
_cell.length_a   1.000
_cell.length_b   1.000
_cell.length_c   1.000
_cell.angle_alpha   90.00
_cell.angle_beta   90.00
_cell.angle_gamma   90.00
#
_symmetry.space_group_name_H-M   'P 1'
#
loop_
_entity.id
_entity.type
_entity.pdbx_description
1 polymer ?
#
loop_
_entity_poly.entity_id
_entity_poly.type
_entity_poly.pdbx_seq_one_letter_code
_entity_poly.pdbx_strand_id
1 'polypeptide(L)'
;MKLVAVTSCPTGIAHSQMAAENLEQTAEEQGHDIKVEVQGAMGAENELSDSDIESADAAIIASDTSVSQDRFGGIPLIKGTVKDAVNDAEGMIADAIAAADGDAS
;
A
#
# COMPACT_ATOMS: atom_id res chain seq x y z
N MET A 1 12.85 -2.88 -4.35
CA MET A 1 12.02 -1.81 -4.93
C MET A 1 11.55 -0.92 -3.80
N LYS A 2 11.18 0.32 -4.12
CA LYS A 2 10.50 1.21 -3.19
C LYS A 2 9.01 1.14 -3.48
N LEU A 3 8.25 0.70 -2.50
CA LEU A 3 6.80 0.56 -2.59
C LEU A 3 6.16 1.56 -1.64
N VAL A 4 4.98 2.02 -2.00
CA VAL A 4 4.14 2.81 -1.10
C VAL A 4 2.79 2.15 -0.98
N ALA A 5 2.19 2.18 0.20
CA ALA A 5 0.86 1.64 0.39
C ALA A 5 -0.03 2.57 1.22
N VAL A 6 -1.33 2.45 1.05
CA VAL A 6 -2.33 3.16 1.85
C VAL A 6 -3.35 2.15 2.35
N THR A 7 -3.51 2.05 3.66
CA THR A 7 -4.53 1.23 4.30
C THR A 7 -5.65 2.10 4.84
N SER A 8 -6.92 1.75 4.61
CA SER A 8 -8.02 2.56 5.14
C SER A 8 -9.28 1.77 5.43
N CYS A 9 -9.70 1.78 6.70
CA CYS A 9 -10.87 1.05 7.20
C CYS A 9 -11.86 2.01 7.91
N PRO A 10 -13.16 2.00 7.54
CA PRO A 10 -14.15 2.89 8.15
C PRO A 10 -14.51 2.52 9.61
N THR A 11 -14.21 1.29 10.04
CA THR A 11 -14.60 0.78 11.37
C THR A 11 -13.57 1.03 12.47
N GLY A 12 -12.38 1.54 12.13
CA GLY A 12 -11.32 1.86 13.10
C GLY A 12 -9.92 1.65 12.52
N ILE A 13 -8.89 1.89 13.34
CA ILE A 13 -7.48 1.81 12.91
C ILE A 13 -6.88 0.41 13.02
N ALA A 14 -7.50 -0.48 13.82
CA ALA A 14 -6.88 -1.77 14.17
C ALA A 14 -6.60 -2.66 12.95
N HIS A 15 -7.58 -2.80 12.05
CA HIS A 15 -7.38 -3.57 10.81
C HIS A 15 -6.46 -2.85 9.83
N SER A 16 -6.51 -1.52 9.77
CA SER A 16 -5.61 -0.73 8.92
C SER A 16 -4.15 -0.84 9.36
N GLN A 17 -3.87 -0.80 10.66
CA GLN A 17 -2.54 -1.01 11.23
C GLN A 17 -2.07 -2.44 11.00
N MET A 18 -2.93 -3.43 11.26
CA MET A 18 -2.60 -4.84 11.01
C MET A 18 -2.26 -5.10 9.53
N ALA A 19 -3.01 -4.48 8.60
CA ALA A 19 -2.70 -4.53 7.17
C ALA A 19 -1.35 -3.88 6.87
N ALA A 20 -1.06 -2.74 7.50
CA ALA A 20 0.20 -2.03 7.28
C ALA A 20 1.41 -2.84 7.76
N GLU A 21 1.38 -3.33 9.00
CA GLU A 21 2.46 -4.15 9.55
C GLU A 21 2.72 -5.41 8.72
N ASN A 22 1.66 -6.03 8.20
CA ASN A 22 1.78 -7.24 7.39
C ASN A 22 2.41 -6.94 6.02
N LEU A 23 2.03 -5.83 5.39
CA LEU A 23 2.66 -5.35 4.15
C LEU A 23 4.14 -4.98 4.39
N GLU A 24 4.44 -4.28 5.48
CA GLU A 24 5.81 -3.90 5.87
C GLU A 24 6.69 -5.12 6.05
N GLN A 25 6.25 -6.06 6.90
CA GLN A 25 6.99 -7.29 7.16
C GLN A 25 7.21 -8.11 5.89
N THR A 26 6.17 -8.30 5.08
CA THR A 26 6.26 -9.08 3.84
C THR A 26 7.21 -8.43 2.82
N ALA A 27 7.19 -7.10 2.70
CA ALA A 27 8.10 -6.40 1.79
C ALA A 27 9.55 -6.50 2.27
N GLU A 28 9.79 -6.33 3.57
CA GLU A 28 11.11 -6.49 4.18
C GLU A 28 11.65 -7.92 4.00
N GLU A 29 10.80 -8.94 4.16
CA GLU A 29 11.16 -10.35 3.93
C GLU A 29 11.55 -10.61 2.46
N GLN A 30 10.94 -9.89 1.51
CA GLN A 30 11.31 -9.92 0.09
C GLN A 30 12.48 -8.98 -0.26
N GLY A 31 13.04 -8.25 0.70
CA GLY A 31 14.15 -7.33 0.48
C GLY A 31 13.75 -6.05 -0.26
N HIS A 32 12.55 -5.54 0.02
CA HIS A 32 12.00 -4.32 -0.55
C HIS A 32 11.64 -3.32 0.56
N ASP A 33 11.79 -2.04 0.26
CA ASP A 33 11.37 -0.97 1.14
C ASP A 33 9.91 -0.64 0.82
N ILE A 34 9.04 -0.67 1.82
CA ILE A 34 7.65 -0.22 1.68
C ILE A 34 7.33 0.83 2.74
N LYS A 35 6.54 1.83 2.36
CA LYS A 35 6.03 2.84 3.28
C LYS A 35 4.52 2.82 3.28
N VAL A 36 3.89 2.60 4.44
CA VAL A 36 2.44 2.43 4.53
C VAL A 36 1.78 3.57 5.30
N GLU A 37 0.88 4.31 4.63
CA GLU A 37 0.01 5.31 5.22
C GLU A 37 -1.24 4.63 5.79
N VAL A 38 -1.48 4.79 7.08
CA VAL A 38 -2.61 4.20 7.78
C VAL A 38 -3.69 5.25 7.97
N GLN A 39 -4.81 5.12 7.27
CA GLN A 39 -5.97 5.96 7.48
C GLN A 39 -7.03 5.24 8.30
N GLY A 40 -7.61 5.96 9.25
CA GLY A 40 -8.76 5.48 9.99
C GLY A 40 -9.65 6.62 10.45
N ALA A 41 -10.64 6.28 11.29
CA ALA A 41 -11.65 7.23 11.72
C ALA A 41 -11.10 8.47 12.47
N MET A 42 -9.91 8.37 13.07
CA MET A 42 -9.28 9.46 13.82
C MET A 42 -8.28 10.29 13.01
N GLY A 43 -7.93 9.88 11.78
CA GLY A 43 -6.95 10.55 10.95
C GLY A 43 -6.07 9.58 10.16
N ALA A 44 -5.06 10.14 9.48
CA ALA A 44 -4.00 9.40 8.82
C ALA A 44 -2.72 9.40 9.68
N GLU A 45 -2.04 8.26 9.73
CA GLU A 45 -0.72 8.08 10.31
C GLU A 45 0.27 7.69 9.20
N ASN A 46 1.54 8.04 9.35
CA ASN A 46 2.59 7.78 8.35
C ASN A 46 2.25 8.30 6.95
N GLU A 47 1.69 9.51 6.89
CA GLU A 47 1.27 10.13 5.63
C GLU A 47 2.43 10.17 4.62
N LEU A 48 2.14 9.68 3.41
CA LEU A 48 3.10 9.63 2.32
C LEU A 48 3.33 11.04 1.79
N SER A 49 4.60 11.45 1.77
CA SER A 49 4.99 12.71 1.14
C SER A 49 5.06 12.51 -0.37
N ASP A 50 4.88 13.57 -1.16
CA ASP A 50 5.02 13.51 -2.62
C ASP A 50 6.37 12.89 -3.04
N SER A 51 7.45 13.22 -2.34
CA SER A 51 8.77 12.66 -2.62
C SER A 51 8.88 11.14 -2.38
N ASP A 52 8.08 10.58 -1.46
CA ASP A 52 8.03 9.13 -1.25
C ASP A 52 7.35 8.45 -2.43
N ILE A 53 6.27 9.06 -2.93
CA ILE A 53 5.48 8.55 -4.05
C ILE A 53 6.25 8.68 -5.37
N GLU A 54 6.93 9.81 -5.59
CA GLU A 54 7.77 10.02 -6.78
C GLU A 54 8.99 9.08 -6.81
N SER A 55 9.49 8.68 -5.64
CA SER A 55 10.59 7.71 -5.53
C SER A 55 10.12 6.26 -5.53
N ALA A 56 8.82 6.01 -5.49
CA ALA A 56 8.26 4.67 -5.46
C ALA A 56 8.19 4.09 -6.87
N ASP A 57 8.39 2.78 -6.96
CA ASP A 57 8.24 2.00 -8.17
C ASP A 57 6.77 1.59 -8.38
N ALA A 58 6.01 1.36 -7.30
CA ALA A 58 4.58 1.04 -7.34
C ALA A 58 3.83 1.46 -6.05
N ALA A 59 2.52 1.62 -6.18
CA ALA A 59 1.60 1.95 -5.10
C ALA A 59 0.56 0.85 -4.84
N ILE A 60 0.24 0.58 -3.57
CA ILE A 60 -0.78 -0.37 -3.15
C ILE A 60 -1.86 0.37 -2.34
N ILE A 61 -3.12 0.27 -2.74
CA ILE A 61 -4.24 0.82 -1.97
C ILE A 61 -5.07 -0.33 -1.43
N ALA A 62 -4.98 -0.56 -0.13
CA ALA A 62 -5.73 -1.56 0.61
C ALA A 62 -6.82 -0.88 1.45
N SER A 63 -7.99 -0.65 0.87
CA SER A 63 -9.03 0.13 1.53
C SER A 63 -10.43 -0.42 1.31
N ASP A 64 -11.23 -0.36 2.39
CA ASP A 64 -12.68 -0.60 2.35
C ASP A 64 -13.48 0.70 2.08
N THR A 65 -12.80 1.82 1.82
CA THR A 65 -13.39 3.13 1.53
C THR A 65 -12.78 3.75 0.28
N SER A 66 -13.35 4.87 -0.17
CA SER A 66 -12.78 5.64 -1.28
C SER A 66 -11.58 6.43 -0.80
N VAL A 67 -10.40 6.13 -1.34
CA VAL A 67 -9.15 6.85 -1.06
C VAL A 67 -8.71 7.63 -2.29
N SER A 68 -8.13 8.82 -2.07
CA SER A 68 -7.61 9.65 -3.16
C SER A 68 -6.41 8.98 -3.82
N GLN A 69 -6.52 8.74 -5.12
CA GLN A 69 -5.47 8.12 -5.93
C GLN A 69 -4.67 9.12 -6.77
N ASP A 70 -5.04 10.40 -6.73
CA ASP A 70 -4.46 11.48 -7.55
C ASP A 70 -2.94 11.61 -7.40
N ARG A 71 -2.41 11.34 -6.20
CA ARG A 71 -0.98 11.42 -5.91
C ARG A 71 -0.15 10.32 -6.59
N PHE A 72 -0.78 9.21 -6.99
CA PHE A 72 -0.10 8.02 -7.54
C PHE A 72 -0.14 7.94 -9.07
N GLY A 73 -0.56 9.01 -9.77
CA GLY A 73 -0.77 8.97 -11.22
C GLY A 73 0.48 8.71 -12.08
N GLY A 74 1.67 8.72 -11.49
CA GLY A 74 2.94 8.47 -12.18
C GLY A 74 3.46 7.04 -12.09
N ILE A 75 2.86 6.19 -11.25
CA ILE A 75 3.35 4.84 -10.95
C ILE A 75 2.22 3.82 -11.02
N PRO A 76 2.50 2.54 -11.28
CA PRO A 76 1.50 1.48 -11.23
C PRO A 76 0.82 1.42 -9.87
N LEU A 77 -0.49 1.19 -9.90
CA LEU A 77 -1.33 1.25 -8.71
C LEU A 77 -2.19 -0.02 -8.59
N ILE A 78 -1.94 -0.77 -7.52
CA ILE A 78 -2.67 -1.98 -7.14
C ILE A 78 -3.74 -1.61 -6.14
N LYS A 79 -4.95 -2.16 -6.32
CA LYS A 79 -6.08 -1.90 -5.42
C LYS A 79 -6.58 -3.20 -4.83
N GLY A 80 -6.90 -3.19 -3.56
CA GLY A 80 -7.65 -4.24 -2.88
C GLY A 80 -8.23 -3.75 -1.57
N THR A 81 -8.67 -4.69 -0.75
CA THR A 81 -9.30 -4.40 0.55
C THR A 81 -8.29 -4.48 1.68
N VAL A 82 -8.64 -3.90 2.84
CA VAL A 82 -7.84 -4.08 4.07
C VAL A 82 -7.70 -5.56 4.40
N LYS A 83 -8.75 -6.35 4.13
CA LYS A 83 -8.73 -7.79 4.33
C LYS A 83 -7.70 -8.49 3.44
N ASP A 84 -7.55 -8.08 2.18
CA ASP A 84 -6.56 -8.65 1.27
C ASP A 84 -5.14 -8.35 1.79
N ALA A 85 -4.87 -7.13 2.23
CA ALA A 85 -3.58 -6.79 2.83
C ALA A 85 -3.29 -7.54 4.15
N VAL A 86 -4.31 -7.98 4.87
CA VAL A 86 -4.12 -8.80 6.10
C VAL A 86 -3.94 -10.29 5.77
N ASN A 87 -4.64 -10.83 4.77
CA ASN A 87 -4.64 -12.27 4.49
C ASN A 87 -3.69 -12.67 3.37
N ASP A 88 -3.37 -11.76 2.46
CA ASP A 88 -2.68 -12.01 1.19
C ASP A 88 -1.72 -10.86 0.84
N ALA A 89 -0.96 -10.38 1.84
CA ALA A 89 0.03 -9.31 1.66
C ALA A 89 1.07 -9.65 0.59
N GLU A 90 1.54 -10.90 0.55
CA GLU A 90 2.48 -11.41 -0.46
C GLU A 90 1.96 -11.22 -1.88
N GLY A 91 0.69 -11.57 -2.14
CA GLY A 91 0.07 -11.42 -3.45
C GLY A 91 0.01 -9.96 -3.88
N MET A 92 -0.42 -9.07 -2.99
CA MET A 92 -0.51 -7.63 -3.29
C MET A 92 0.86 -7.01 -3.59
N ILE A 93 1.89 -7.42 -2.84
CA ILE A 93 3.27 -6.95 -3.05
C ILE A 93 3.82 -7.52 -4.35
N ALA A 94 3.58 -8.80 -4.64
CA ALA A 94 4.00 -9.42 -5.89
C ALA A 94 3.36 -8.75 -7.12
N ASP A 95 2.05 -8.44 -7.07
CA ASP A 95 1.36 -7.69 -8.11
C ASP A 95 1.97 -6.28 -8.30
N ALA A 96 2.29 -5.60 -7.20
CA ALA A 96 2.91 -4.27 -7.26
C ALA A 96 4.30 -4.30 -7.90
N ILE A 97 5.11 -5.31 -7.54
CA ILE A 97 6.44 -5.55 -8.10
C ILE A 97 6.33 -5.89 -9.59
N ALA A 98 5.41 -6.78 -9.97
CA ALA A 98 5.21 -7.16 -11.36
C ALA A 98 4.78 -5.97 -12.22
N ALA A 99 3.89 -5.13 -11.68
CA ALA A 99 3.46 -3.91 -12.35
C ALA A 99 4.59 -2.87 -12.47
N ALA A 100 5.48 -2.78 -11.46
CA ALA A 100 6.68 -1.94 -11.50
C ALA A 100 7.72 -2.42 -12.54
N ASP A 101 7.92 -3.73 -12.66
CA ASP A 101 8.90 -4.32 -13.59
C ASP A 101 8.43 -4.24 -15.06
N GLY A 102 7.15 -3.94 -15.29
CA GLY A 102 6.59 -3.68 -16.61
C GLY A 102 6.06 -4.94 -17.33
N ASP A 103 5.84 -6.04 -16.60
CA ASP A 103 5.14 -7.23 -17.14
C ASP A 103 3.61 -7.03 -17.10
N ALA A 104 3.17 -5.91 -17.68
CA ALA A 104 1.79 -5.73 -18.12
C ALA A 104 1.75 -6.07 -19.62
N SER A 105 1.80 -7.37 -19.93
CA SER A 105 1.59 -7.88 -21.29
C SER A 105 0.12 -7.88 -21.69
#